data_AF-A0AAI9CJB7-F1
#
_entry.id   AF-A0AAI9CJB7-F1
#
_cell.length_a   1.000
_cell.length_b   1.000
_cell.length_c   1.000
_cell.angle_alpha   90.00
_cell.angle_beta   90.00
_cell.angle_gamma   90.00
#
_symmetry.space_group_name_H-M   'P 1'
#
loop_
_entity.id
_entity.type
_entity.pdbx_description
1 polymer ?
#
loop_
_entity_poly.entity_id
_entity_poly.type
_entity_poly.pdbx_seq_one_letter_code
_entity_poly.pdbx_strand_id
1 'polypeptide(L)'
;MITIVMANRKGGVGKSTLSVHLAWFIAYVMKKRVLFVDLDDQANSSATLIAHATGIKSTALFQQGDLPALEATEGNISLLQADPGLKKFFEGDLMMVGEFADKIETLSEGFDFCIIDTSPAWNRTHEAALFAADYFATPVDMESYAIQGLNEFLDNTRRVITFKKNSGRGLEFIGIVPNRVNNTSPAHKEKLEHLREAYKGLVTSKYIGNRTSIGEAIDEQIPVWKVEKSAAREAGKEMKLVFAELLQRVATRERAKVAA
;
A
#
# COMPACT_ATOMS: atom_id res chain seq x y z
N MET A 1 -0.31 8.24 -14.01
CA MET A 1 -0.74 7.95 -12.62
C MET A 1 0.41 7.24 -11.90
N ILE A 2 0.69 7.54 -10.62
CA ILE A 2 1.72 6.82 -9.84
C ILE A 2 1.07 5.69 -9.04
N THR A 3 1.51 4.45 -9.24
CA THR A 3 0.95 3.27 -8.54
C THR A 3 1.86 2.82 -7.39
N ILE A 4 1.30 2.73 -6.18
CA ILE A 4 2.02 2.35 -4.95
C ILE A 4 1.34 1.14 -4.30
N VAL A 5 2.14 0.13 -3.94
CA VAL A 5 1.69 -1.04 -3.17
C VAL A 5 2.29 -1.02 -1.76
N MET A 6 1.45 -1.26 -0.75
CA MET A 6 1.90 -1.64 0.59
C MET A 6 1.92 -3.16 0.69
N ALA A 7 3.10 -3.77 0.56
CA ALA A 7 3.24 -5.23 0.49
C ALA A 7 4.12 -5.80 1.60
N ASN A 8 3.68 -6.93 2.13
CA ASN A 8 4.43 -7.80 3.04
C ASN A 8 3.69 -9.16 3.11
N ARG A 9 4.45 -10.26 3.15
CA ARG A 9 3.92 -11.62 3.31
C ARG A 9 3.45 -11.94 4.72
N LYS A 10 3.84 -11.14 5.73
CA LYS A 10 3.35 -11.31 7.10
C LYS A 10 1.95 -10.71 7.26
N GLY A 11 1.03 -11.48 7.87
CA GLY A 11 -0.29 -11.00 8.29
C GLY A 11 -0.19 -10.04 9.49
N GLY A 12 -1.15 -9.13 9.65
CA GLY A 12 -1.26 -8.30 10.86
C GLY A 12 -0.23 -7.16 11.02
N VAL A 13 0.72 -6.98 10.09
CA VAL A 13 1.72 -5.89 10.14
C VAL A 13 1.15 -4.50 9.81
N GLY A 14 -0.13 -4.40 9.44
CA GLY A 14 -0.82 -3.15 9.16
C GLY A 14 -0.82 -2.67 7.70
N LYS A 15 -0.69 -3.59 6.73
CA LYS A 15 -0.77 -3.26 5.28
C LYS A 15 -2.03 -2.45 4.94
N SER A 16 -3.21 -3.04 5.11
CA SER A 16 -4.50 -2.39 4.86
C SER A 16 -4.65 -1.07 5.59
N THR A 17 -4.33 -1.05 6.89
CA THR A 17 -4.38 0.18 7.70
C THR A 17 -3.50 1.31 7.13
N LEU A 18 -2.27 1.00 6.71
CA LEU A 18 -1.40 2.01 6.11
C LEU A 18 -1.83 2.38 4.69
N SER A 19 -2.34 1.42 3.91
CA SER A 19 -2.88 1.67 2.56
C SER A 19 -4.01 2.68 2.62
N VAL A 20 -5.04 2.45 3.45
CA VAL A 20 -6.20 3.35 3.55
C VAL A 20 -5.80 4.73 4.09
N HIS A 21 -4.89 4.78 5.07
CA HIS A 21 -4.39 6.04 5.60
C HIS A 21 -3.49 6.79 4.61
N LEU A 22 -2.69 6.10 3.80
CA LEU A 22 -1.93 6.73 2.72
C LEU A 22 -2.88 7.33 1.67
N ALA A 23 -3.96 6.62 1.32
CA ALA A 23 -4.98 7.14 0.40
C ALA A 23 -5.64 8.41 0.96
N TRP A 24 -6.07 8.41 2.23
CA TRP A 24 -6.59 9.62 2.88
C TRP A 24 -5.55 10.74 2.96
N PHE A 25 -4.28 10.43 3.18
CA PHE A 25 -3.23 11.44 3.20
C PHE A 25 -3.11 12.12 1.83
N ILE A 26 -2.99 11.33 0.77
CA ILE A 26 -2.88 11.83 -0.62
C ILE A 26 -4.13 12.63 -1.01
N ALA A 27 -5.32 12.11 -0.70
CA ALA A 27 -6.58 12.76 -1.04
C ALA A 27 -6.85 14.04 -0.24
N TYR A 28 -6.75 13.97 1.09
CA TYR A 28 -7.22 15.05 1.96
C TYR A 28 -6.15 16.09 2.29
N VAL A 29 -4.87 15.68 2.35
CA VAL A 29 -3.75 16.58 2.67
C VAL A 29 -3.13 17.12 1.39
N MET A 30 -2.83 16.25 0.41
CA MET A 30 -2.19 16.68 -0.84
C MET A 30 -3.19 17.11 -1.92
N LYS A 31 -4.49 16.89 -1.71
CA LYS A 31 -5.57 17.24 -2.66
C LYS A 31 -5.39 16.57 -4.03
N LYS A 32 -5.01 15.30 -4.01
CA LYS A 32 -4.78 14.49 -5.22
C LYS A 32 -5.84 13.41 -5.37
N ARG A 33 -6.14 13.06 -6.62
CA ARG A 33 -7.13 12.03 -6.98
C ARG A 33 -6.52 10.64 -6.80
N VAL A 34 -7.19 9.76 -6.06
CA VAL A 34 -6.70 8.43 -5.69
C VAL A 34 -7.64 7.35 -6.18
N LEU A 35 -7.12 6.42 -6.97
CA LEU A 35 -7.72 5.11 -7.17
C LEU A 35 -7.25 4.20 -6.03
N PHE A 36 -8.18 3.55 -5.35
CA PHE A 36 -7.88 2.54 -4.34
C PHE A 36 -8.37 1.18 -4.83
N VAL A 37 -7.49 0.19 -4.91
CA VAL A 37 -7.84 -1.18 -5.31
C VAL A 37 -7.58 -2.10 -4.13
N ASP A 38 -8.64 -2.73 -3.63
CA ASP A 38 -8.52 -3.77 -2.60
C ASP A 38 -8.46 -5.15 -3.25
N LEU A 39 -7.31 -5.83 -3.12
CA LEU A 39 -7.10 -7.19 -3.62
C LEU A 39 -7.02 -8.24 -2.50
N ASP A 40 -7.37 -7.87 -1.27
CA ASP A 40 -7.50 -8.82 -0.15
C ASP A 40 -8.93 -9.37 -0.13
N ASP A 41 -9.10 -10.69 -0.24
CA ASP A 41 -10.42 -11.33 -0.24
C ASP A 41 -11.17 -11.15 1.10
N GLN A 42 -10.47 -10.71 2.15
CA GLN A 42 -11.08 -10.32 3.43
C GLN A 42 -11.74 -8.93 3.38
N ALA A 43 -11.48 -8.13 2.34
CA ALA A 43 -12.14 -6.86 2.08
C ALA A 43 -12.08 -5.82 3.22
N ASN A 44 -11.02 -5.88 4.06
CA ASN A 44 -10.86 -4.98 5.20
C ASN A 44 -10.76 -3.51 4.76
N SER A 45 -9.94 -3.23 3.74
CA SER A 45 -9.81 -1.88 3.19
C SER A 45 -11.12 -1.44 2.53
N SER A 46 -11.82 -2.36 1.86
CA SER A 46 -13.13 -2.08 1.26
C SER A 46 -14.18 -1.69 2.29
N ALA A 47 -14.21 -2.37 3.44
CA ALA A 47 -15.09 -2.03 4.55
C ALA A 47 -14.74 -0.67 5.17
N THR A 48 -13.45 -0.34 5.29
CA THR A 48 -12.99 0.95 5.81
C THR A 48 -13.32 2.12 4.86
N LEU A 49 -13.18 1.92 3.55
CA LEU A 49 -13.37 2.97 2.53
C LEU A 49 -14.74 2.89 1.83
N ILE A 50 -15.74 2.25 2.46
CA ILE A 50 -17.04 1.97 1.81
C ILE A 50 -17.74 3.21 1.27
N ALA A 51 -17.56 4.37 1.92
CA ALA A 51 -18.10 5.66 1.47
C ALA A 51 -17.54 6.13 0.12
N HIS A 52 -16.42 5.57 -0.32
CA HIS A 52 -15.75 5.88 -1.59
C HIS A 52 -15.96 4.79 -2.66
N ALA A 53 -16.84 3.81 -2.41
CA ALA A 53 -17.07 2.70 -3.31
C ALA A 53 -17.67 3.16 -4.65
N THR A 54 -17.04 2.74 -5.74
CA THR A 54 -17.51 3.02 -7.11
C THR A 54 -18.63 2.09 -7.57
N GLY A 55 -18.90 1.03 -6.81
CA GLY A 55 -19.73 -0.11 -7.25
C GLY A 55 -18.99 -1.13 -8.11
N ILE A 56 -17.78 -0.81 -8.58
CA ILE A 56 -16.93 -1.73 -9.34
C ILE A 56 -16.16 -2.64 -8.38
N LYS A 57 -16.12 -3.92 -8.73
CA LYS A 57 -15.41 -4.95 -7.97
C LYS A 57 -14.00 -5.17 -8.53
N SER A 58 -13.05 -5.45 -7.66
CA SER A 58 -11.66 -5.70 -8.03
C SER A 58 -11.50 -6.89 -8.97
N THR A 59 -12.39 -7.88 -8.93
CA THR A 59 -12.40 -8.99 -9.91
C THR A 59 -12.52 -8.54 -11.36
N ALA A 60 -13.14 -7.39 -11.62
CA ALA A 60 -13.26 -6.84 -12.97
C ALA A 60 -11.90 -6.47 -13.59
N LEU A 61 -10.86 -6.27 -12.76
CA LEU A 61 -9.47 -6.07 -13.22
C LEU A 61 -8.82 -7.35 -13.76
N PHE A 62 -9.41 -8.52 -13.53
CA PHE A 62 -8.86 -9.83 -13.96
C PHE A 62 -9.74 -10.53 -15.00
N GLN A 63 -10.89 -9.96 -15.32
CA GLN A 63 -11.82 -10.51 -16.32
C GLN A 63 -11.56 -9.90 -17.69
N GLN A 64 -12.11 -10.47 -18.76
CA GLN A 64 -12.07 -9.81 -20.07
C GLN A 64 -13.08 -8.65 -20.14
N GLY A 65 -12.81 -7.71 -21.03
CA GLY A 65 -13.64 -6.53 -21.27
C GLY A 65 -13.12 -5.27 -20.59
N ASP A 66 -13.52 -4.12 -21.13
CA ASP A 66 -13.09 -2.82 -20.65
C ASP A 66 -13.84 -2.43 -19.37
N LEU A 67 -13.16 -1.67 -18.53
CA LEU A 67 -13.80 -1.00 -17.39
C LEU A 67 -14.42 0.31 -17.89
N PRO A 68 -15.56 0.73 -17.32
CA PRO A 68 -16.06 2.07 -17.58
C PRO A 68 -15.02 3.10 -17.12
N ALA A 69 -14.99 4.24 -17.80
CA ALA A 69 -14.19 5.37 -17.35
C ALA A 69 -14.57 5.72 -15.91
N LEU A 70 -13.56 5.86 -15.06
CA LEU A 70 -13.72 6.21 -13.65
C LEU A 70 -13.11 7.57 -13.39
N GLU A 71 -13.88 8.41 -12.71
CA GLU A 71 -13.39 9.65 -12.13
C GLU A 71 -13.27 9.53 -10.61
N ALA A 72 -12.54 10.47 -10.02
CA ALA A 72 -12.45 10.57 -8.57
C ALA A 72 -13.82 10.94 -7.98
N THR A 73 -14.31 10.15 -7.02
CA THR A 73 -15.57 10.45 -6.33
C THR A 73 -15.40 11.60 -5.31
N GLU A 74 -16.50 11.95 -4.63
CA GLU A 74 -16.47 12.91 -3.53
C GLU A 74 -15.39 12.53 -2.49
N GLY A 75 -14.52 13.48 -2.16
CA GLY A 75 -13.36 13.23 -1.30
C GLY A 75 -12.08 12.80 -2.03
N ASN A 76 -12.04 12.80 -3.37
CA ASN A 76 -10.87 12.46 -4.19
C ASN A 76 -10.38 11.01 -4.06
N ILE A 77 -11.21 10.08 -3.60
CA ILE A 77 -10.88 8.64 -3.53
C ILE A 77 -11.95 7.86 -4.29
N SER A 78 -11.54 6.91 -5.12
CA SER A 78 -12.45 5.96 -5.77
C SER A 78 -11.99 4.54 -5.45
N LEU A 79 -12.86 3.76 -4.79
CA LEU A 79 -12.57 2.40 -4.36
C LEU A 79 -13.13 1.37 -5.34
N LEU A 80 -12.26 0.46 -5.78
CA LEU A 80 -12.60 -0.84 -6.35
C LEU A 80 -12.59 -1.85 -5.20
N GLN A 81 -13.75 -2.42 -4.95
CA GLN A 81 -13.97 -3.24 -3.76
C GLN A 81 -13.51 -4.66 -3.99
N ALA A 82 -12.79 -5.23 -3.04
CA ALA A 82 -12.55 -6.66 -3.00
C ALA A 82 -13.89 -7.42 -2.95
N ASP A 83 -13.90 -8.59 -3.56
CA ASP A 83 -15.02 -9.50 -3.53
C ASP A 83 -14.52 -10.96 -3.49
N PRO A 84 -15.34 -11.91 -2.98
CA PRO A 84 -14.92 -13.31 -2.84
C PRO A 84 -14.46 -13.98 -4.14
N GLY A 85 -14.83 -13.43 -5.30
CA GLY A 85 -14.42 -13.93 -6.61
C GLY A 85 -12.92 -13.79 -6.88
N LEU A 86 -12.19 -12.94 -6.13
CA LEU A 86 -10.73 -12.78 -6.25
C LEU A 86 -9.98 -14.12 -6.11
N LYS A 87 -10.52 -15.04 -5.30
CA LYS A 87 -9.93 -16.37 -5.09
C LYS A 87 -9.75 -17.17 -6.37
N LYS A 88 -10.60 -16.94 -7.38
CA LYS A 88 -10.50 -17.61 -8.70
C LYS A 88 -9.21 -17.25 -9.45
N PHE A 89 -8.60 -16.11 -9.10
CA PHE A 89 -7.43 -15.55 -9.78
C PHE A 89 -6.13 -15.79 -9.00
N PHE A 90 -6.17 -16.44 -7.84
CA PHE A 90 -4.97 -16.68 -7.02
C PHE A 90 -3.93 -17.56 -7.73
N GLU A 91 -4.38 -18.45 -8.61
CA GLU A 91 -3.54 -19.38 -9.38
C GLU A 91 -3.54 -19.05 -10.89
N GLY A 92 -3.87 -17.81 -11.25
CA GLY A 92 -3.84 -17.34 -12.65
C GLY A 92 -2.47 -17.46 -13.33
N ASP A 93 -2.42 -17.19 -14.62
CA ASP A 93 -1.16 -17.21 -15.39
C ASP A 93 -0.51 -15.82 -15.48
N LEU A 94 0.62 -15.75 -16.20
CA LEU A 94 1.34 -14.49 -16.41
C LEU A 94 0.62 -13.55 -17.41
N MET A 95 -0.26 -14.07 -18.26
CA MET A 95 -1.04 -13.25 -19.18
C MET A 95 -2.04 -12.41 -18.38
N MET A 96 -2.73 -13.02 -17.41
CA MET A 96 -3.61 -12.33 -16.46
C MET A 96 -2.89 -11.21 -15.68
N VAL A 97 -1.63 -11.43 -15.29
CA VAL A 97 -0.81 -10.41 -14.60
C VAL A 97 -0.55 -9.20 -15.51
N GLY A 98 -0.30 -9.43 -16.80
CA GLY A 98 -0.15 -8.37 -17.80
C GLY A 98 -1.45 -7.61 -18.04
N GLU A 99 -2.55 -8.33 -18.27
CA GLU A 99 -3.88 -7.74 -18.49
C GLU A 99 -4.34 -6.88 -17.31
N PHE A 100 -4.08 -7.32 -16.08
CA PHE A 100 -4.33 -6.52 -14.88
C PHE A 100 -3.57 -5.19 -14.92
N ALA A 101 -2.27 -5.22 -15.26
CA ALA A 101 -1.46 -4.00 -15.30
C ALA A 101 -1.91 -3.05 -16.40
N ASP A 102 -2.31 -3.56 -17.57
CA ASP A 102 -2.83 -2.74 -18.65
C ASP A 102 -4.18 -2.11 -18.27
N LYS A 103 -5.04 -2.81 -17.55
CA LYS A 103 -6.28 -2.25 -17.00
C LYS A 103 -6.06 -1.18 -15.93
N ILE A 104 -5.03 -1.31 -15.11
CA ILE A 104 -4.66 -0.22 -14.19
C ILE A 104 -4.22 1.02 -14.98
N GLU A 105 -3.48 0.83 -16.09
CA GLU A 105 -3.04 1.93 -16.94
C GLU A 105 -4.21 2.64 -17.63
N THR A 106 -5.24 1.91 -18.09
CA THR A 106 -6.42 2.53 -18.73
C THR A 106 -7.24 3.40 -17.78
N LEU A 107 -7.17 3.16 -16.47
CA LEU A 107 -7.81 4.00 -15.45
C LEU A 107 -7.01 5.27 -15.13
N SER A 108 -5.80 5.44 -15.68
CA SER A 108 -4.84 6.47 -15.25
C SER A 108 -5.32 7.92 -15.44
N GLU A 109 -6.16 8.21 -16.44
CA GLU A 109 -6.62 9.59 -16.74
C GLU A 109 -7.40 10.22 -15.58
N GLY A 110 -8.16 9.40 -14.85
CA GLY A 110 -9.00 9.83 -13.74
C GLY A 110 -8.24 10.13 -12.44
N PHE A 111 -6.97 9.75 -12.33
CA PHE A 111 -6.28 9.68 -11.04
C PHE A 111 -4.81 10.12 -11.09
N ASP A 112 -4.36 10.73 -9.99
CA ASP A 112 -2.95 11.09 -9.82
C ASP A 112 -2.17 9.92 -9.22
N PHE A 113 -2.81 9.17 -8.31
CA PHE A 113 -2.24 8.01 -7.62
C PHE A 113 -3.16 6.80 -7.68
N CYS A 114 -2.57 5.60 -7.72
CA CYS A 114 -3.24 4.33 -7.44
C CYS A 114 -2.60 3.68 -6.20
N ILE A 115 -3.40 3.30 -5.22
CA ILE A 115 -2.98 2.53 -4.06
C ILE A 115 -3.60 1.15 -4.17
N ILE A 116 -2.76 0.10 -4.15
CA ILE A 116 -3.23 -1.28 -4.20
C ILE A 116 -2.93 -1.95 -2.85
N ASP A 117 -3.97 -2.39 -2.16
CA ASP A 117 -3.87 -3.21 -0.96
C ASP A 117 -3.89 -4.69 -1.31
N THR A 118 -3.08 -5.49 -0.62
CA THR A 118 -2.86 -6.90 -0.96
C THR A 118 -2.98 -7.80 0.25
N SER A 119 -3.46 -9.03 0.02
CA SER A 119 -3.44 -10.07 1.04
C SER A 119 -1.99 -10.47 1.39
N PRO A 120 -1.75 -11.09 2.57
CA PRO A 120 -0.42 -11.57 2.94
C PRO A 120 0.06 -12.77 2.09
N ALA A 121 -0.83 -13.45 1.39
CA ALA A 121 -0.46 -14.61 0.57
C ALA A 121 0.30 -14.18 -0.68
N TRP A 122 1.39 -14.89 -1.00
CA TRP A 122 2.08 -14.69 -2.28
C TRP A 122 1.38 -15.52 -3.35
N ASN A 123 0.39 -14.90 -4.01
CA ASN A 123 -0.41 -15.48 -5.08
C ASN A 123 -0.35 -14.59 -6.33
N ARG A 124 -1.06 -14.96 -7.39
CA ARG A 124 -1.01 -14.22 -8.67
C ARG A 124 -1.65 -12.84 -8.62
N THR A 125 -2.63 -12.60 -7.73
CA THR A 125 -3.18 -11.25 -7.55
C THR A 125 -2.18 -10.34 -6.82
N HIS A 126 -1.41 -10.87 -5.87
CA HIS A 126 -0.28 -10.17 -5.23
C HIS A 126 0.82 -9.83 -6.25
N GLU A 127 1.18 -10.77 -7.11
CA GLU A 127 2.15 -10.53 -8.18
C GLU A 127 1.65 -9.51 -9.21
N ALA A 128 0.37 -9.57 -9.58
CA ALA A 128 -0.26 -8.59 -10.47
C ALA A 128 -0.20 -7.16 -9.88
N ALA A 129 -0.47 -7.01 -8.58
CA ALA A 129 -0.32 -5.75 -7.87
C ALA A 129 1.10 -5.18 -7.99
N LEU A 130 2.11 -5.99 -7.66
CA LEU A 130 3.52 -5.57 -7.74
C LEU A 130 3.96 -5.30 -9.19
N PHE A 131 3.45 -6.06 -10.15
CA PHE A 131 3.75 -5.87 -11.56
C PHE A 131 3.17 -4.56 -12.11
N ALA A 132 1.95 -4.19 -11.70
CA ALA A 132 1.35 -2.89 -12.03
C ALA A 132 2.01 -1.71 -11.31
N ALA A 133 2.55 -1.92 -10.10
CA ALA A 133 3.04 -0.83 -9.25
C ALA A 133 4.37 -0.24 -9.68
N ASP A 134 4.51 1.09 -9.67
CA ASP A 134 5.78 1.79 -9.85
C ASP A 134 6.65 1.69 -8.59
N TYR A 135 5.99 1.72 -7.44
CA TYR A 135 6.63 1.77 -6.14
C TYR A 135 6.01 0.81 -5.15
N PHE A 136 6.82 0.29 -4.24
CA PHE A 136 6.30 -0.45 -3.09
C PHE A 136 7.01 -0.08 -1.79
N ALA A 137 6.24 -0.09 -0.70
CA ALA A 137 6.74 0.03 0.66
C ALA A 137 6.30 -1.19 1.48
N THR A 138 7.02 -1.48 2.56
CA THR A 138 6.72 -2.63 3.41
C THR A 138 6.58 -2.24 4.88
N PRO A 139 5.41 -2.41 5.50
CA PRO A 139 5.27 -2.29 6.94
C PRO A 139 5.90 -3.48 7.65
N VAL A 140 6.59 -3.22 8.75
CA VAL A 140 7.25 -4.25 9.56
C VAL A 140 6.95 -4.00 11.04
N ASP A 141 6.40 -5.00 11.72
CA ASP A 141 6.24 -4.97 13.18
C ASP A 141 7.55 -5.34 13.88
N MET A 142 7.68 -5.03 15.18
CA MET A 142 8.92 -5.35 15.94
C MET A 142 8.82 -6.70 16.67
N GLU A 143 8.00 -7.61 16.15
CA GLU A 143 7.84 -8.95 16.70
C GLU A 143 9.04 -9.84 16.36
N SER A 144 9.10 -11.04 16.94
CA SER A 144 10.14 -12.01 16.59
C SER A 144 10.05 -12.38 15.10
N TYR A 145 11.21 -12.64 14.48
CA TYR A 145 11.35 -13.00 13.06
C TYR A 145 10.95 -11.93 12.03
N ALA A 146 10.64 -10.71 12.44
CA ALA A 146 10.24 -9.63 11.52
C ALA A 146 11.29 -9.35 10.43
N ILE A 147 12.58 -9.32 10.80
CA ILE A 147 13.69 -9.10 9.85
C ILE A 147 13.85 -10.28 8.87
N GLN A 148 13.69 -11.52 9.35
CA GLN A 148 13.77 -12.70 8.49
C GLN A 148 12.63 -12.71 7.48
N GLY A 149 11.39 -12.48 7.94
CA GLY A 149 10.23 -12.40 7.03
C GLY A 149 10.35 -11.27 6.02
N LEU A 150 10.96 -10.15 6.41
CA LEU A 150 11.30 -9.06 5.48
C LEU A 150 12.33 -9.49 4.42
N ASN A 151 13.42 -10.18 4.80
CA ASN A 151 14.41 -10.69 3.85
C ASN A 151 13.76 -11.62 2.81
N GLU A 152 12.97 -12.59 3.27
CA GLU A 152 12.26 -13.53 2.39
C GLU A 152 11.29 -12.82 1.45
N PHE A 153 10.59 -11.79 1.93
CA PHE A 153 9.73 -10.97 1.10
C PHE A 153 10.53 -10.21 0.03
N LEU A 154 11.62 -9.53 0.41
CA LEU A 154 12.45 -8.78 -0.52
C LEU A 154 13.07 -9.70 -1.58
N ASP A 155 13.54 -10.90 -1.20
CA ASP A 155 14.06 -11.89 -2.13
C ASP A 155 13.03 -12.31 -3.19
N ASN A 156 11.77 -12.51 -2.79
CA ASN A 156 10.68 -12.79 -3.74
C ASN A 156 10.42 -11.60 -4.68
N THR A 157 10.39 -10.38 -4.14
CA THR A 157 10.15 -9.18 -4.96
C THR A 157 11.24 -8.94 -6.02
N ARG A 158 12.49 -9.38 -5.80
CA ARG A 158 13.57 -9.27 -6.80
C ARG A 158 13.21 -9.93 -8.13
N ARG A 159 12.45 -11.04 -8.10
CA ARG A 159 11.99 -11.72 -9.33
C ARG A 159 11.02 -10.84 -10.11
N VAL A 160 10.07 -10.22 -9.42
CA VAL A 160 9.11 -9.28 -10.03
C VAL A 160 9.82 -8.05 -10.59
N ILE A 161 10.76 -7.47 -9.83
CA ILE A 161 11.58 -6.33 -10.28
C ILE A 161 12.34 -6.67 -11.56
N THR A 162 13.00 -7.83 -11.60
CA THR A 162 13.77 -8.28 -12.76
C THR A 162 12.87 -8.49 -13.97
N PHE A 163 11.74 -9.16 -13.78
CA PHE A 163 10.77 -9.40 -14.85
C PHE A 163 10.21 -8.07 -15.40
N LYS A 164 9.78 -7.16 -14.52
CA LYS A 164 9.23 -5.86 -14.92
C LYS A 164 10.25 -5.02 -15.69
N LYS A 165 11.52 -5.03 -15.24
CA LYS A 165 12.63 -4.33 -15.92
C LYS A 165 12.83 -4.83 -17.36
N ASN A 166 12.74 -6.14 -17.58
CA ASN A 166 12.86 -6.72 -18.92
C ASN A 166 11.70 -6.31 -19.85
N SER A 167 10.54 -5.95 -19.28
CA SER A 167 9.38 -5.42 -20.00
C SER A 167 9.39 -3.90 -20.17
N GLY A 168 10.51 -3.23 -19.86
CA GLY A 168 10.67 -1.78 -20.01
C GLY A 168 10.01 -0.93 -18.93
N ARG A 169 9.47 -1.54 -17.86
CA ARG A 169 8.86 -0.83 -16.72
C ARG A 169 9.68 -1.04 -15.44
N GLY A 170 9.62 -0.12 -14.49
CA GLY A 170 10.36 -0.22 -13.21
C GLY A 170 9.44 -0.53 -12.03
N LEU A 171 9.92 -1.33 -11.07
CA LEU A 171 9.33 -1.44 -9.73
C LEU A 171 10.44 -1.05 -8.74
N GLU A 172 10.21 0.00 -7.97
CA GLU A 172 11.22 0.51 -7.06
C GLU A 172 10.78 0.42 -5.59
N PHE A 173 11.68 -0.07 -4.74
CA PHE A 173 11.44 -0.15 -3.30
C PHE A 173 11.63 1.22 -2.64
N ILE A 174 10.57 1.80 -2.07
CA ILE A 174 10.62 3.16 -1.48
C ILE A 174 10.86 3.16 0.02
N GLY A 175 10.68 2.03 0.73
CA GLY A 175 11.15 1.92 2.11
C GLY A 175 10.43 0.92 2.99
N ILE A 176 10.95 0.83 4.22
CA ILE A 176 10.42 0.03 5.32
C ILE A 176 9.76 0.97 6.32
N VAL A 177 8.53 0.68 6.70
CA VAL A 177 7.78 1.43 7.71
C VAL A 177 7.74 0.61 9.00
N PRO A 178 8.50 0.98 10.05
CA PRO A 178 8.36 0.34 11.35
C PRO A 178 6.98 0.69 11.92
N ASN A 179 6.17 -0.34 12.17
CA ASN A 179 4.79 -0.20 12.58
C ASN A 179 4.52 -0.93 13.91
N ARG A 180 3.45 -0.55 14.59
CA ARG A 180 3.02 -1.13 15.87
C ARG A 180 4.15 -1.14 16.91
N VAL A 181 4.99 -0.11 16.93
CA VAL A 181 6.13 -0.04 17.84
C VAL A 181 5.64 0.27 19.25
N ASN A 182 5.93 -0.62 20.20
CA ASN A 182 5.80 -0.31 21.61
C ASN A 182 7.05 0.45 22.09
N ASN A 183 6.93 1.77 22.24
CA ASN A 183 8.04 2.65 22.61
C ASN A 183 8.46 2.54 24.09
N THR A 184 7.73 1.81 24.92
CA THR A 184 8.14 1.52 26.30
C THR A 184 8.91 0.20 26.42
N SER A 185 8.84 -0.66 25.39
CA SER A 185 9.54 -1.95 25.35
C SER A 185 11.01 -1.78 24.93
N PRO A 186 12.00 -2.13 25.79
CA PRO A 186 13.41 -2.12 25.42
C PRO A 186 13.70 -3.04 24.21
N ALA A 187 13.05 -4.20 24.17
CA ALA A 187 13.22 -5.15 23.07
C ALA A 187 12.75 -4.59 21.71
N HIS A 188 11.66 -3.80 21.68
CA HIS A 188 11.23 -3.14 20.45
C HIS A 188 12.21 -2.05 20.02
N LYS A 189 12.79 -1.31 20.97
CA LYS A 189 13.81 -0.29 20.67
C LYS A 189 15.06 -0.92 20.07
N GLU A 190 15.58 -1.98 20.70
CA GLU A 190 16.75 -2.72 20.21
C GLU A 190 16.51 -3.26 18.79
N LYS A 191 15.37 -3.92 18.55
CA LYS A 191 15.01 -4.43 17.23
C LYS A 191 14.85 -3.34 16.18
N LEU A 192 14.30 -2.19 16.55
CA LEU A 192 14.17 -1.04 15.64
C LEU A 192 15.55 -0.52 15.22
N GLU A 193 16.50 -0.45 16.13
CA GLU A 193 17.88 -0.06 15.81
C GLU A 193 18.55 -1.12 14.92
N HIS A 194 18.43 -2.40 15.22
CA HIS A 194 18.93 -3.47 14.34
C HIS A 194 18.31 -3.42 12.94
N LEU A 195 17.01 -3.11 12.82
CA LEU A 195 16.36 -2.92 11.52
C LEU A 195 16.95 -1.74 10.76
N ARG A 196 17.20 -0.62 11.44
CA ARG A 196 17.82 0.58 10.84
C ARG A 196 19.25 0.31 10.40
N GLU A 197 20.00 -0.47 11.15
CA GLU A 197 21.37 -0.88 10.83
C GLU A 197 21.42 -1.83 9.64
N ALA A 198 20.50 -2.81 9.59
CA ALA A 198 20.44 -3.79 8.50
C ALA A 198 19.98 -3.15 7.17
N TYR A 199 19.11 -2.14 7.22
CA TYR A 199 18.49 -1.52 6.05
C TYR A 199 18.70 0.00 6.01
N LYS A 200 19.97 0.43 6.11
CA LYS A 200 20.35 1.85 6.12
C LYS A 200 19.77 2.60 4.92
N GLY A 201 19.13 3.74 5.22
CA GLY A 201 18.50 4.61 4.23
C GLY A 201 17.16 4.10 3.67
N LEU A 202 16.75 2.86 3.97
CA LEU A 202 15.48 2.30 3.53
C LEU A 202 14.39 2.38 4.61
N VAL A 203 14.75 2.30 5.90
CA VAL A 203 13.81 2.50 7.00
C VAL A 203 13.38 3.97 7.09
N THR A 204 12.09 4.23 7.35
CA THR A 204 11.61 5.60 7.57
C THR A 204 12.18 6.20 8.84
N SER A 205 12.41 7.52 8.84
CA SER A 205 12.96 8.24 9.99
C SER A 205 12.05 8.15 11.22
N LYS A 206 10.74 8.14 11.00
CA LYS A 206 9.70 7.92 12.01
C LYS A 206 9.16 6.50 11.94
N TYR A 207 8.66 6.03 13.07
CA TYR A 207 7.88 4.81 13.20
C TYR A 207 6.43 5.16 13.57
N ILE A 208 5.54 4.19 13.43
CA ILE A 208 4.15 4.29 13.88
C ILE A 208 4.01 3.47 15.17
N GLY A 209 3.55 4.12 16.24
CA GLY A 209 3.37 3.48 17.54
C GLY A 209 2.23 2.47 17.55
N ASN A 210 2.25 1.52 18.49
CA ASN A 210 1.10 0.67 18.76
C ASN A 210 0.01 1.48 19.49
N ARG A 211 -1.05 1.89 18.78
CA ARG A 211 -2.07 2.81 19.29
C ARG A 211 -3.47 2.28 19.02
N THR A 212 -4.32 2.25 20.05
CA THR A 212 -5.74 1.84 19.92
C THR A 212 -6.53 2.80 19.05
N SER A 213 -6.19 4.10 19.08
CA SER A 213 -6.83 5.14 18.26
C SER A 213 -6.77 4.89 16.76
N ILE A 214 -5.78 4.12 16.28
CA ILE A 214 -5.73 3.72 14.86
C ILE A 214 -6.84 2.72 14.56
N GLY A 215 -7.09 1.75 15.45
CA GLY A 215 -8.20 0.80 15.30
C GLY A 215 -9.55 1.50 15.38
N GLU A 216 -9.72 2.39 16.37
CA GLU A 216 -10.93 3.22 16.51
C GLU A 216 -11.23 4.02 15.24
N ALA A 217 -10.19 4.61 14.62
CA ALA A 217 -10.35 5.35 13.37
C ALA A 217 -10.81 4.49 12.20
N ILE A 218 -10.32 3.24 12.12
CA ILE A 218 -10.74 2.26 11.11
C ILE A 218 -12.21 1.87 11.33
N ASP A 219 -12.62 1.64 12.57
CA ASP A 219 -14.01 1.32 12.94
C ASP A 219 -14.95 2.50 12.62
N GLU A 220 -14.50 3.74 12.85
CA GLU A 220 -15.19 4.97 12.50
C GLU A 220 -15.09 5.34 11.00
N GLN A 221 -14.35 4.57 10.20
CA GLN A 221 -14.16 4.79 8.75
C GLN A 221 -13.59 6.18 8.40
N ILE A 222 -12.73 6.72 9.26
CA ILE A 222 -12.09 8.03 9.08
C ILE A 222 -10.58 7.92 9.27
N PRO A 223 -9.78 8.82 8.70
CA PRO A 223 -8.36 8.85 9.01
C PRO A 223 -8.13 9.20 10.47
N VAL A 224 -7.14 8.57 11.12
CA VAL A 224 -6.87 8.76 12.55
C VAL A 224 -6.70 10.21 12.99
N TRP A 225 -6.22 11.11 12.11
CA TRP A 225 -6.10 12.53 12.41
C TRP A 225 -7.44 13.30 12.41
N LYS A 226 -8.57 12.63 12.14
CA LYS A 226 -9.93 13.17 12.27
C LYS A 226 -10.63 12.70 13.56
N VAL A 227 -10.12 11.68 14.24
CA VAL A 227 -10.66 11.24 15.54
C VAL A 227 -10.38 12.33 16.60
N GLU A 228 -11.42 12.76 17.32
CA GLU A 228 -11.35 13.86 18.30
C GLU A 228 -10.76 13.45 19.66
N LYS A 229 -9.62 12.74 19.65
CA LYS A 229 -8.91 12.29 20.86
C LYS A 229 -7.44 12.69 20.82
N SER A 230 -6.86 13.05 21.97
CA SER A 230 -5.44 13.42 22.07
C SER A 230 -4.50 12.31 21.57
N ALA A 231 -4.79 11.05 21.92
CA ALA A 231 -4.03 9.88 21.46
C ALA A 231 -4.07 9.70 19.93
N ALA A 232 -5.15 10.12 19.27
CA ALA A 232 -5.29 10.07 17.82
C ALA A 232 -4.49 11.18 17.12
N ARG A 233 -4.32 12.34 17.76
CA ARG A 233 -3.47 13.43 17.23
C ARG A 233 -2.02 12.99 17.05
N GLU A 234 -1.46 12.28 18.03
CA GLU A 234 -0.09 11.78 17.94
C GLU A 234 0.05 10.67 16.89
N ALA A 235 -0.90 9.72 16.82
CA ALA A 235 -0.95 8.72 15.74
C ALA A 235 -0.97 9.39 14.35
N GLY A 236 -1.81 10.42 14.20
CA GLY A 236 -1.95 11.17 12.97
C GLY A 236 -0.67 11.91 12.58
N LYS A 237 0.07 12.48 13.54
CA LYS A 237 1.38 13.09 13.26
C LYS A 237 2.40 12.06 12.78
N GLU A 238 2.50 10.92 13.46
CA GLU A 238 3.42 9.84 13.08
C GLU A 238 3.17 9.35 11.66
N MET A 239 1.91 9.01 11.34
CA MET A 239 1.51 8.57 10.00
C MET A 239 1.80 9.61 8.93
N LYS A 240 1.42 10.88 9.16
CA LYS A 240 1.67 11.96 8.20
C LYS A 240 3.15 12.14 7.89
N LEU A 241 4.02 12.06 8.89
CA LEU A 241 5.47 12.17 8.70
C LEU A 241 6.02 10.99 7.89
N VAL A 242 5.60 9.77 8.21
CA VAL A 242 5.97 8.56 7.46
C VAL A 242 5.53 8.66 5.99
N PHE A 243 4.27 9.04 5.74
CA PHE A 243 3.77 9.15 4.37
C PHE A 243 4.43 10.27 3.58
N ALA A 244 4.65 11.44 4.21
CA ALA A 244 5.38 12.53 3.58
C ALA A 244 6.80 12.09 3.17
N GLU A 245 7.50 11.35 4.03
CA GLU A 245 8.83 10.83 3.72
C GLU A 245 8.81 9.83 2.54
N LEU A 246 7.88 8.85 2.55
CA LEU A 246 7.74 7.89 1.45
C LEU A 246 7.43 8.60 0.12
N LEU A 247 6.51 9.55 0.12
CA LEU A 247 6.12 10.29 -1.08
C LEU A 247 7.20 11.28 -1.54
N GLN A 248 8.04 11.78 -0.63
CA GLN A 248 9.22 12.55 -1.00
C GLN A 248 10.25 11.68 -1.74
N ARG A 249 10.44 10.43 -1.32
CA ARG A 249 11.31 9.46 -2.02
C ARG A 249 10.78 9.19 -3.43
N VAL A 250 9.47 8.99 -3.58
CA VAL A 250 8.78 8.88 -4.89
C VAL A 250 9.04 10.13 -5.75
N ALA A 251 8.72 11.33 -5.25
CA ALA A 251 8.88 12.57 -6.02
C ALA A 251 10.34 12.86 -6.43
N THR A 252 11.31 12.40 -5.64
CA THR A 252 12.74 12.53 -5.99
C THR A 252 13.11 11.60 -7.14
N ARG A 253 12.62 10.36 -7.13
CA ARG A 253 12.87 9.37 -8.19
C ARG A 253 12.17 9.74 -9.50
N GLU A 254 10.94 10.22 -9.42
CA GLU A 254 10.20 10.71 -10.59
C GLU A 254 10.92 11.91 -11.26
N ARG A 255 11.46 12.85 -10.46
CA ARG A 255 12.28 13.94 -11.01
C ARG A 255 13.58 13.45 -11.67
N ALA A 256 14.21 12.42 -11.10
CA ALA A 256 15.41 11.83 -11.68
C ALA A 256 15.12 11.11 -13.03
N LYS A 257 13.95 10.48 -13.18
CA LYS A 257 13.52 9.85 -14.44
C LYS A 257 13.30 10.86 -15.56
N VAL A 258 12.72 12.02 -15.26
CA VAL A 258 12.50 13.09 -16.25
C VAL A 258 13.80 13.77 -16.68
N ALA A 259 14.83 13.75 -15.83
CA ALA A 259 16.13 14.37 -16.11
C ALA A 259 17.11 13.46 -16.88
N ALA A 260 16.81 12.17 -17.02
CA ALA A 260 17.64 11.17 -17.70
C ALA A 260 17.20 10.99 -19.16
#